data_AF-A0A662ACI8-F1
#
_entry.id   AF-A0A662ACI8-F1
#
_cell.length_a   1.000
_cell.length_b   1.000
_cell.length_c   1.000
_cell.angle_alpha   90.00
_cell.angle_beta   90.00
_cell.angle_gamma   90.00
#
_symmetry.space_group_name_H-M   'P 1'
#
loop_
_entity.id
_entity.type
_entity.pdbx_description
1 polymer ?
#
loop_
_entity_poly.entity_id
_entity_poly.type
_entity_poly.pdbx_seq_one_letter_code
_entity_poly.pdbx_strand_id
1 'polypeptide(L)'
;MFDFFRSIFEKFLRIPKVIRGKDKFIKIDFECEHITLGNPGAAWTICPEFLNENSVVYSFGIGYDVSFDLEIINNLDLKIYAFDPTPKSIEWVKNQNLTKQFVLKEYGLADFDGKTKVHPPENPDYVSATMHDRPATENEAYKVEVKSLKTIMGELGHGKIDILKMD
;
A
#
# COMPACT_ATOMS: atom_id res chain seq x y z
N MET A 1 -22.80 4.42 15.68
CA MET A 1 -24.12 3.89 15.23
C MET A 1 -24.09 3.56 13.74
N PHE A 2 -23.56 4.44 12.88
CA PHE A 2 -23.40 4.19 11.45
C PHE A 2 -22.55 2.96 11.10
N ASP A 3 -21.39 2.78 11.74
CA ASP A 3 -20.49 1.63 11.47
C ASP A 3 -21.08 0.27 11.86
N PHE A 4 -21.91 0.25 12.89
CA PHE A 4 -22.61 -0.97 13.32
C PHE A 4 -23.62 -1.44 12.27
N PHE A 5 -24.42 -0.52 11.74
CA PHE A 5 -25.35 -0.83 10.65
C PHE A 5 -24.63 -1.21 9.36
N ARG A 6 -23.49 -0.57 9.06
CA ARG A 6 -22.64 -0.93 7.91
C ARG A 6 -22.10 -2.35 8.03
N SER A 7 -21.54 -2.72 9.18
CA SER A 7 -21.01 -4.06 9.45
C SER A 7 -22.08 -5.15 9.28
N ILE A 8 -23.29 -4.89 9.79
CA ILE A 8 -24.43 -5.81 9.62
C ILE A 8 -24.81 -5.92 8.15
N PHE A 9 -24.95 -4.79 7.45
CA PHE A 9 -25.33 -4.76 6.04
C PHE A 9 -24.31 -5.49 5.15
N GLU A 10 -23.01 -5.28 5.37
CA GLU A 10 -21.95 -6.00 4.64
C GLU A 10 -21.99 -7.50 4.90
N LYS A 11 -22.23 -7.94 6.14
CA LYS A 11 -22.44 -9.36 6.45
C LYS A 11 -23.63 -9.92 5.68
N PHE A 12 -24.75 -9.18 5.61
CA PHE A 12 -25.91 -9.58 4.79
C PHE A 12 -25.57 -9.70 3.30
N LEU A 13 -24.80 -8.76 2.75
CA LEU A 13 -24.35 -8.81 1.35
C LEU A 13 -23.41 -9.99 1.06
N ARG A 14 -22.68 -10.49 2.06
CA ARG A 14 -21.80 -11.66 1.94
C ARG A 14 -22.56 -12.98 1.98
N ILE A 15 -23.73 -13.06 2.63
CA ILE A 15 -24.52 -14.31 2.74
C ILE A 15 -24.72 -15.01 1.37
N PRO A 16 -25.22 -14.34 0.31
CA PRO A 16 -25.41 -15.00 -0.98
C PRO A 16 -24.10 -15.46 -1.63
N LYS A 17 -22.98 -14.76 -1.36
CA LYS A 17 -21.66 -15.16 -1.88
C LYS A 17 -21.16 -16.42 -1.15
N VAL A 18 -21.35 -16.51 0.16
CA VAL A 18 -20.99 -17.68 0.95
C VAL A 18 -21.82 -18.91 0.55
N ILE A 19 -23.15 -18.76 0.40
CA ILE A 19 -24.03 -19.86 -0.05
C ILE A 19 -23.62 -20.40 -1.43
N ARG A 20 -23.14 -19.53 -2.33
CA ARG A 20 -22.65 -19.91 -3.66
C ARG A 20 -21.21 -20.44 -3.67
N GLY A 21 -20.56 -20.57 -2.51
CA GLY A 21 -19.17 -21.00 -2.39
C GLY A 21 -18.15 -19.99 -2.94
N LYS A 22 -18.56 -18.74 -3.17
CA LYS A 22 -17.70 -17.66 -3.67
C LYS A 22 -17.04 -16.85 -2.56
N ASP A 23 -17.41 -17.12 -1.31
CA ASP A 23 -16.86 -16.48 -0.11
C ASP A 23 -16.98 -17.44 1.07
N LYS A 24 -16.35 -17.10 2.20
CA LYS A 24 -16.42 -17.88 3.44
C LYS A 24 -16.94 -17.02 4.59
N PHE A 25 -17.71 -17.62 5.48
CA PHE A 25 -17.94 -17.01 6.79
C PHE A 25 -16.64 -17.10 7.60
N ILE A 26 -16.05 -15.95 7.88
CA ILE A 26 -14.87 -15.83 8.72
C ILE A 26 -15.35 -15.45 10.12
N LYS A 27 -15.01 -16.27 11.11
CA LYS A 27 -15.22 -15.93 12.52
C LYS A 27 -14.09 -14.99 12.96
N ILE A 28 -14.41 -14.01 13.79
CA ILE A 28 -13.38 -13.17 14.41
C ILE A 28 -12.62 -14.04 15.40
N ASP A 29 -11.31 -14.17 15.20
CA ASP A 29 -10.42 -14.92 16.09
C ASP A 29 -9.98 -14.05 17.29
N PHE A 30 -9.81 -12.75 17.08
CA PHE A 30 -9.37 -11.78 18.09
C PHE A 30 -9.92 -10.38 17.80
N GLU A 31 -10.31 -9.66 18.85
CA GLU A 31 -10.69 -8.24 18.78
C GLU A 31 -9.54 -7.40 19.34
N CYS A 32 -9.13 -6.37 18.59
CA CYS A 32 -8.08 -5.43 18.98
C CYS A 32 -8.52 -4.00 18.75
N GLU A 33 -7.85 -3.08 19.43
CA GLU A 33 -7.92 -1.67 19.06
C GLU A 33 -7.43 -1.49 17.62
N HIS A 34 -8.15 -0.67 16.86
CA HIS A 34 -7.82 -0.42 15.47
C HIS A 34 -8.08 1.04 15.13
N ILE A 35 -7.23 1.56 14.26
CA ILE A 35 -7.35 2.90 13.70
C ILE A 35 -7.39 2.78 12.18
N THR A 36 -8.25 3.57 11.56
CA THR A 36 -8.30 3.68 10.10
C THR A 36 -7.63 4.98 9.71
N LEU A 37 -6.60 4.86 8.86
CA LEU A 37 -5.73 5.96 8.47
C LEU A 37 -5.78 6.18 6.97
N GLY A 38 -5.68 7.43 6.55
CA GLY A 38 -5.79 7.86 5.16
C GLY A 38 -7.19 8.34 4.80
N ASN A 39 -7.31 8.94 3.62
CA ASN A 39 -8.58 9.49 3.18
C ASN A 39 -9.59 8.39 2.80
N PRO A 40 -10.90 8.70 2.71
CA PRO A 40 -11.93 7.69 2.46
C PRO A 40 -11.77 6.84 1.18
N GLY A 41 -11.01 7.32 0.19
CA GLY A 41 -10.74 6.59 -1.05
C GLY A 41 -9.50 5.70 -1.01
N ALA A 42 -8.64 5.85 0.00
CA ALA A 42 -7.35 5.16 0.13
C ALA A 42 -7.02 4.80 1.59
N ALA A 43 -8.04 4.54 2.42
CA ALA A 43 -7.85 4.30 3.84
C ALA A 43 -7.46 2.85 4.16
N TRP A 44 -6.56 2.68 5.13
CA TRP A 44 -6.11 1.39 5.63
C TRP A 44 -6.34 1.30 7.14
N THR A 45 -6.82 0.14 7.61
CA THR A 45 -7.05 -0.12 9.03
C THR A 45 -5.92 -0.96 9.60
N ILE A 46 -5.32 -0.48 10.70
CA ILE A 46 -4.22 -1.16 11.39
C ILE A 46 -4.52 -1.32 12.88
N CYS A 47 -3.84 -2.26 13.53
CA CYS A 47 -3.79 -2.37 14.98
C CYS A 47 -2.54 -1.63 15.51
N PRO A 48 -2.69 -0.53 16.27
CA PRO A 48 -1.55 0.26 16.73
C PRO A 48 -0.91 -0.25 18.02
N GLU A 49 -1.52 -1.23 18.70
CA GLU A 49 -1.15 -1.67 20.06
C GLU A 49 0.33 -2.05 20.22
N PHE A 50 0.96 -2.56 19.16
CA PHE A 50 2.34 -3.07 19.19
C PHE A 50 3.36 -2.12 18.58
N LEU A 51 2.95 -0.92 18.20
CA LEU A 51 3.81 0.07 17.56
C LEU A 51 4.51 0.94 18.61
N ASN A 52 5.77 1.29 18.34
CA ASN A 52 6.57 2.22 19.13
C ASN A 52 7.50 3.00 18.20
N GLU A 53 8.26 3.94 18.74
CA GLU A 53 9.13 4.84 17.98
C GLU A 53 10.19 4.13 17.11
N ASN A 54 10.48 2.85 17.37
CA ASN A 54 11.42 2.03 16.60
C ASN A 54 10.73 1.13 15.57
N SER A 55 9.40 1.22 15.43
CA SER A 55 8.63 0.41 14.48
C SER A 55 9.00 0.74 13.03
N VAL A 56 9.14 -0.30 12.22
CA VAL A 56 9.46 -0.21 10.80
C VAL A 56 8.18 -0.27 9.97
N VAL A 57 7.91 0.81 9.23
CA VAL A 57 6.72 0.93 8.36
C VAL A 57 7.15 0.99 6.90
N TYR A 58 6.69 0.04 6.10
CA TYR A 58 6.85 0.01 4.65
C TYR A 58 5.51 0.26 3.96
N SER A 59 5.53 1.12 2.95
CA SER A 59 4.37 1.49 2.12
C SER A 59 4.72 1.34 0.65
N PHE A 60 4.22 0.28 0.01
CA PHE A 60 4.41 0.03 -1.42
C PHE A 60 3.20 0.49 -2.22
N GLY A 61 3.44 1.09 -3.38
CA GLY A 61 2.40 1.63 -4.26
C GLY A 61 1.84 2.93 -3.66
N ILE A 62 2.53 4.04 -3.91
CA ILE A 62 2.13 5.37 -3.40
C ILE A 62 1.11 5.99 -4.36
N GLY A 63 1.39 5.90 -5.66
CA GLY A 63 0.58 6.57 -6.67
C GLY A 63 0.53 8.09 -6.45
N TYR A 64 -0.68 8.63 -6.29
CA TYR A 64 -0.92 10.06 -6.02
C TYR A 64 -1.55 10.30 -4.65
N ASP A 65 -1.34 9.38 -3.72
CA ASP A 65 -1.93 9.47 -2.39
C ASP A 65 -0.93 9.05 -1.32
N VAL A 66 -0.62 9.97 -0.41
CA VAL A 66 0.20 9.72 0.79
C VAL A 66 -0.59 9.96 2.06
N SER A 67 -1.93 9.96 2.00
CA SER A 67 -2.75 10.29 3.17
C SER A 67 -2.56 9.29 4.30
N PHE A 68 -2.51 7.99 3.99
CA PHE A 68 -2.14 6.94 4.94
C PHE A 68 -0.76 7.21 5.55
N ASP A 69 0.23 7.46 4.69
CA ASP A 69 1.63 7.65 5.11
C ASP A 69 1.80 8.87 6.03
N LEU A 70 1.12 9.98 5.69
CA LEU A 70 1.10 11.19 6.49
C LEU A 70 0.41 10.99 7.82
N GLU A 71 -0.69 10.22 7.87
CA GLU A 71 -1.37 9.94 9.13
C GLU A 71 -0.57 8.99 10.04
N ILE A 72 0.22 8.06 9.48
CA ILE A 72 1.21 7.30 10.27
C ILE A 72 2.22 8.25 10.92
N ILE A 73 2.77 9.19 10.15
CA ILE A 73 3.74 10.17 10.68
C ILE A 73 3.08 11.07 11.72
N ASN A 74 1.92 11.66 11.41
CA ASN A 74 1.32 12.69 12.25
C ASN A 74 0.67 12.13 13.52
N ASN A 75 0.08 10.93 13.45
CA ASN A 75 -0.67 10.36 14.57
C ASN A 75 0.19 9.42 15.42
N LEU A 76 1.23 8.80 14.85
CA LEU A 76 2.06 7.81 15.53
C LEU A 76 3.55 8.22 15.64
N ASP A 77 3.94 9.35 15.06
CA ASP A 77 5.33 9.85 15.02
C ASP A 77 6.35 8.85 14.44
N LEU A 78 5.89 7.98 13.54
CA LEU A 78 6.73 6.93 12.95
C LEU A 78 7.41 7.41 11.66
N LYS A 79 8.61 6.87 11.42
CA LYS A 79 9.27 6.96 10.12
C LYS A 79 8.64 5.96 9.15
N ILE A 80 8.38 6.40 7.93
CA ILE A 80 7.85 5.55 6.86
C ILE A 80 8.82 5.47 5.70
N TYR A 81 8.99 4.26 5.17
CA TYR A 81 9.71 4.00 3.93
C TYR A 81 8.67 3.73 2.86
N ALA A 82 8.53 4.69 1.94
CA ALA A 82 7.54 4.64 0.88
C ALA A 82 8.22 4.27 -0.43
N PHE A 83 7.63 3.34 -1.18
CA PHE A 83 8.23 2.72 -2.36
C PHE A 83 7.28 2.84 -3.54
N ASP A 84 7.74 3.49 -4.61
CA ASP A 84 7.03 3.50 -5.88
C ASP A 84 8.02 3.56 -7.05
N PRO A 85 7.95 2.61 -8.00
CA PRO A 85 8.79 2.63 -9.19
C PRO A 85 8.29 3.59 -10.29
N THR A 86 7.06 4.11 -10.17
CA THR A 86 6.36 4.81 -11.24
C THR A 86 6.87 6.24 -11.38
N PRO A 87 7.42 6.65 -12.53
CA PRO A 87 7.97 8.01 -12.71
C PRO A 87 6.99 9.13 -12.35
N LYS A 88 5.72 9.00 -12.75
CA LYS A 88 4.66 9.96 -12.42
C LYS A 88 4.42 10.07 -10.90
N SER A 89 4.36 8.94 -10.20
CA SER A 89 4.19 8.92 -8.73
C SER A 89 5.39 9.57 -8.04
N ILE A 90 6.61 9.19 -8.45
CA ILE A 90 7.85 9.75 -7.92
C ILE A 90 7.88 11.27 -8.08
N GLU A 91 7.57 11.78 -9.27
CA GLU A 91 7.51 13.22 -9.53
C GLU A 91 6.46 13.91 -8.66
N TRP A 92 5.27 13.33 -8.56
CA TRP A 92 4.20 13.86 -7.74
C TRP A 92 4.60 13.94 -6.26
N VAL A 93 5.20 12.88 -5.70
CA VAL A 93 5.70 12.86 -4.31
C VAL A 93 6.77 13.92 -4.08
N LYS A 94 7.73 14.06 -5.01
CA LYS A 94 8.81 15.06 -4.92
C LYS A 94 8.30 16.51 -4.93
N ASN A 95 7.12 16.75 -5.51
CA ASN A 95 6.47 18.06 -5.54
C ASN A 95 5.64 18.34 -4.27
N GLN A 96 5.51 17.38 -3.35
CA GLN A 96 4.84 17.58 -2.07
C GLN A 96 5.80 18.15 -1.02
N ASN A 97 5.26 18.90 -0.05
CA ASN A 97 6.02 19.36 1.11
C ASN A 97 5.97 18.32 2.25
N LEU A 98 6.78 17.27 2.13
CA LEU A 98 6.79 16.14 3.08
C LEU A 98 7.89 16.28 4.13
N THR A 99 7.64 15.72 5.31
CA THR A 99 8.61 15.72 6.42
C THR A 99 9.75 14.73 6.16
N LYS A 100 10.85 14.85 6.91
CA LYS A 100 12.00 13.93 6.82
C LYS A 100 11.68 12.50 7.29
N GLN A 101 10.56 12.30 7.99
CA GLN A 101 10.07 10.97 8.38
C GLN A 101 9.52 10.19 7.18
N PHE A 102 9.15 10.88 6.09
CA PHE A 102 8.76 10.25 4.84
C PHE A 102 10.00 10.00 3.97
N VAL A 103 10.38 8.74 3.79
CA VAL A 103 11.55 8.33 3.01
C VAL A 103 11.11 7.66 1.72
N LEU A 104 11.15 8.39 0.60
CA LEU A 104 10.86 7.85 -0.72
C LEU A 104 12.00 6.94 -1.22
N LYS A 105 11.62 5.79 -1.79
CA LYS A 105 12.45 4.86 -2.54
C LYS A 105 11.87 4.65 -3.94
N GLU A 106 12.67 4.96 -4.95
CA GLU A 106 12.26 5.01 -6.36
C GLU A 106 12.43 3.65 -7.05
N TYR A 107 11.98 2.58 -6.38
CA TYR A 107 11.98 1.22 -6.90
C TYR A 107 10.78 0.44 -6.35
N GLY A 108 10.35 -0.57 -7.08
CA GLY A 108 9.22 -1.42 -6.71
C GLY A 108 9.62 -2.69 -5.95
N LEU A 109 8.61 -3.45 -5.57
CA LEU A 109 8.74 -4.78 -4.96
C LEU A 109 8.53 -5.87 -6.01
N ALA A 110 9.40 -6.88 -6.02
CA ALA A 110 9.21 -8.10 -6.79
C ALA A 110 9.75 -9.31 -6.01
N ASP A 111 9.63 -10.51 -6.56
CA ASP A 111 10.29 -11.72 -6.04
C ASP A 111 11.76 -11.85 -6.52
N PHE A 112 12.27 -10.85 -7.26
CA PHE A 112 13.64 -10.76 -7.74
C PHE A 112 14.19 -9.32 -7.67
N ASP A 113 15.50 -9.19 -7.83
CA ASP A 113 16.18 -7.91 -7.98
C ASP A 113 16.49 -7.63 -9.46
N GLY A 114 16.28 -6.39 -9.90
CA GLY A 114 16.68 -5.93 -11.22
C GLY A 114 15.65 -5.03 -11.89
N LYS A 115 15.59 -5.08 -13.23
CA LYS A 115 14.64 -4.29 -14.01
C LYS A 115 13.53 -5.13 -14.58
N THR A 116 12.30 -4.65 -14.45
CA THR A 116 11.12 -5.27 -15.08
C THR A 116 10.42 -4.28 -16.01
N LYS A 117 9.74 -4.80 -17.03
CA LYS A 117 8.92 -4.01 -17.94
C LYS A 117 7.53 -3.87 -17.32
N VAL A 118 7.00 -2.66 -17.32
CA VAL A 118 5.63 -2.37 -16.89
C VAL A 118 4.89 -1.60 -17.97
N HIS A 119 3.58 -1.78 -18.03
CA HIS A 119 2.67 -1.11 -18.94
C HIS A 119 1.86 -0.07 -18.17
N PRO A 120 1.78 1.19 -18.65
CA PRO A 120 0.95 2.20 -18.02
C PRO A 120 -0.55 1.88 -18.19
N PRO A 121 -1.42 2.45 -17.35
CA PRO A 121 -2.86 2.35 -17.53
C PRO A 121 -3.31 3.06 -18.81
N GLU A 122 -4.40 2.58 -19.42
CA GLU A 122 -5.00 3.18 -20.62
C GLU A 122 -5.54 4.60 -20.36
N ASN A 123 -6.07 4.83 -19.16
CA ASN A 123 -6.44 6.17 -18.74
C ASN A 123 -5.17 6.90 -18.23
N PRO A 124 -4.73 7.99 -18.89
CA PRO A 124 -3.52 8.72 -18.51
C PRO A 124 -3.60 9.41 -17.13
N ASP A 125 -4.81 9.58 -16.59
CA ASP A 125 -5.05 10.15 -15.26
C ASP A 125 -4.69 9.16 -14.13
N TYR A 126 -4.53 7.87 -14.44
CA TYR A 126 -4.12 6.84 -13.49
C TYR A 126 -2.61 6.56 -13.56
N VAL A 127 -2.09 5.98 -12.47
CA VAL A 127 -0.65 5.68 -12.31
C VAL A 127 -0.34 4.21 -12.06
N SER A 128 -1.36 3.37 -11.87
CA SER A 128 -1.18 1.95 -11.60
C SER A 128 -0.69 1.20 -12.84
N ALA A 129 0.63 1.08 -12.97
CA ALA A 129 1.27 0.30 -14.01
C ALA A 129 1.29 -1.20 -13.67
N THR A 130 1.36 -2.05 -14.69
CA THR A 130 1.30 -3.51 -14.50
C THR A 130 2.41 -4.25 -15.24
N MET A 131 2.94 -5.31 -14.64
CA MET A 131 3.87 -6.24 -15.32
C MET A 131 3.14 -7.17 -16.30
N HIS A 132 1.81 -7.29 -16.20
CA HIS A 132 1.03 -8.09 -17.13
C HIS A 132 0.95 -7.44 -18.50
N ASP A 133 0.86 -8.26 -19.54
CA ASP A 133 0.68 -7.78 -20.91
C ASP A 133 -0.55 -6.89 -21.01
N ARG A 134 -0.35 -5.70 -21.60
CA ARG A 134 -1.42 -4.75 -21.87
C ARG A 134 -1.28 -4.27 -23.32
N PRO A 135 -1.91 -4.96 -24.29
CA PRO A 135 -1.76 -4.63 -25.71
C PRO A 135 -2.11 -3.17 -26.04
N ALA A 136 -3.06 -2.58 -25.30
CA ALA A 136 -3.50 -1.20 -25.50
C ALA A 136 -2.39 -0.15 -25.24
N THR A 137 -1.42 -0.44 -24.36
CA THR A 137 -0.34 0.50 -23.99
C THR A 137 1.05 -0.13 -24.14
N GLU A 138 1.18 -1.16 -24.99
CA GLU A 138 2.44 -1.88 -25.25
C GLU A 138 3.56 -0.94 -25.71
N ASN A 139 3.23 0.01 -26.60
CA ASN A 139 4.19 0.98 -27.13
C ASN A 139 4.63 2.05 -26.12
N GLU A 140 3.93 2.14 -24.98
CA GLU A 140 4.21 3.08 -23.88
C GLU A 140 4.88 2.37 -22.69
N ALA A 141 5.18 1.07 -22.83
CA ALA A 141 5.81 0.31 -21.78
C ALA A 141 7.20 0.87 -21.44
N TYR A 142 7.52 0.87 -20.15
CA TYR A 142 8.79 1.37 -19.63
C TYR A 142 9.38 0.39 -18.64
N LYS A 143 10.68 0.53 -18.37
CA LYS A 143 11.38 -0.31 -17.41
C LYS A 143 11.50 0.41 -16.08
N VAL A 144 11.27 -0.34 -15.01
CA VAL A 144 11.45 0.14 -13.63
C VAL A 144 12.36 -0.79 -12.87
N GLU A 145 13.04 -0.24 -11.86
CA GLU A 145 13.82 -1.02 -10.91
C GLU A 145 12.88 -1.68 -9.89
N VAL A 146 13.13 -2.95 -9.58
CA VAL A 146 12.43 -3.72 -8.56
C VAL A 146 13.43 -4.49 -7.70
N LYS A 147 13.06 -4.71 -6.44
CA LYS A 147 13.86 -5.47 -5.49
C LYS A 147 13.00 -6.45 -4.72
N SER A 148 13.61 -7.54 -4.29
CA SER A 148 13.03 -8.46 -3.33
C SER A 148 12.93 -7.84 -1.95
N LEU A 149 11.90 -8.25 -1.19
CA LEU A 149 11.72 -7.79 0.20
C LEU A 149 12.97 -8.03 1.05
N LYS A 150 13.62 -9.19 0.85
CA LYS A 150 14.86 -9.56 1.53
C LYS A 150 15.99 -8.57 1.25
N THR A 151 16.18 -8.18 -0.01
CA THR A 151 17.19 -7.19 -0.40
C THR A 151 16.87 -5.83 0.20
N ILE A 152 15.62 -5.37 0.13
CA ILE A 152 15.18 -4.08 0.70
C ILE A 152 15.45 -4.02 2.21
N MET A 153 15.05 -5.07 2.95
CA MET A 153 15.30 -5.16 4.38
C MET A 153 16.79 -5.14 4.72
N GLY A 154 17.62 -5.88 3.94
CA GLY A 154 19.07 -5.89 4.10
C GLY A 154 19.73 -4.53 3.85
N GLU A 155 19.34 -3.84 2.79
CA GLU A 155 19.86 -2.50 2.44
C GLU A 155 19.48 -1.44 3.47
N LEU A 156 18.29 -1.56 4.05
CA LEU A 156 17.79 -0.64 5.08
C LEU A 156 18.23 -1.03 6.50
N GLY A 157 18.88 -2.19 6.67
CA GLY A 157 19.34 -2.68 7.97
C GLY A 157 18.20 -3.08 8.91
N HIS A 158 17.03 -3.45 8.37
CA HIS A 158 15.87 -3.84 9.17
C HIS A 158 15.77 -5.37 9.31
N GLY A 159 15.72 -5.85 10.55
CA GLY A 159 15.51 -7.28 10.84
C GLY A 159 14.03 -7.71 10.88
N LYS A 160 13.11 -6.75 10.97
CA LYS A 160 11.65 -6.97 11.01
C LYS A 160 10.91 -5.81 10.35
N ILE A 161 9.66 -6.05 9.99
CA ILE A 161 8.70 -5.04 9.53
C ILE A 161 7.50 -5.10 10.47
N ASP A 162 7.08 -3.96 11.01
CA ASP A 162 5.93 -3.88 11.92
C ASP A 162 4.64 -3.55 11.15
N ILE A 163 4.74 -2.77 10.07
CA ILE A 163 3.64 -2.54 9.11
C ILE A 163 4.15 -2.70 7.68
N LEU A 164 3.45 -3.52 6.90
CA LEU A 164 3.66 -3.68 5.47
C LEU A 164 2.36 -3.37 4.72
N LYS A 165 2.26 -2.15 4.17
CA LYS A 165 1.19 -1.75 3.26
C LYS A 165 1.60 -2.08 1.83
N MET A 166 0.72 -2.74 1.08
CA MET A 166 0.93 -3.15 -0.31
C MET A 166 -0.34 -2.87 -1.12
N ASP A 167 -0.23 -1.99 -2.11
CA ASP A 167 -1.29 -1.59 -3.06
C ASP A 167 -0.87 -1.92 -4.50
#